data_AF-A0A0C3FN24-F1
#
_entry.id   AF-A0A0C3FN24-F1
#
_cell.length_a   1.000
_cell.length_b   1.000
_cell.length_c   1.000
_cell.angle_alpha   90.00
_cell.angle_beta   90.00
_cell.angle_gamma   90.00
#
_symmetry.space_group_name_H-M   'P 1'
#
loop_
_entity.id
_entity.type
_entity.pdbx_description
1 polymer ?
#
loop_
_entity_poly.entity_id
_entity_poly.type
_entity_poly.pdbx_seq_one_letter_code
_entity_poly.pdbx_strand_id
1 'polypeptide(L)' 'KRMKAAIEKVWEQMGVDHKAAITAHDAQCAVLLMQGVAKKQLPKKPKKGIKPKEVEMSESKPEIEGSDEDDDDE' A
#
# COMPACT_ATOMS: atom_id res chain seq x y z
N LYS A 1 4.67 -17.10 20.26
CA LYS A 1 5.76 -17.32 19.26
C LYS A 1 5.27 -17.60 17.82
N ARG A 2 4.10 -18.21 17.58
CA ARG A 2 3.64 -18.54 16.20
C ARG A 2 3.14 -17.34 15.37
N MET A 3 2.50 -16.34 15.99
CA MET A 3 2.03 -15.12 15.33
C MET A 3 3.18 -14.30 14.69
N LYS A 4 4.26 -14.05 15.45
CA LYS A 4 5.50 -13.40 14.96
C LYS A 4 6.02 -14.03 13.68
N ALA A 5 6.20 -15.35 13.67
CA ALA A 5 6.74 -16.07 12.51
C ALA A 5 5.83 -15.97 11.26
N ALA A 6 4.51 -15.98 11.45
CA ALA A 6 3.56 -15.80 10.35
C ALA A 6 3.63 -14.37 9.77
N ILE A 7 3.71 -13.35 10.63
CA ILE A 7 3.85 -11.95 10.23
C ILE A 7 5.18 -11.71 9.49
N GLU A 8 6.26 -12.32 9.96
CA GLU A 8 7.56 -12.23 9.29
C GLU A 8 7.52 -12.85 7.90
N LYS A 9 6.94 -14.05 7.77
CA LYS A 9 6.79 -14.72 6.46
C LYS A 9 5.98 -13.87 5.48
N VAL A 10 4.87 -13.27 5.91
CA VAL A 10 4.06 -12.38 5.07
C VAL A 10 4.85 -11.13 4.69
N TRP A 11 5.61 -10.56 5.62
CA TRP A 11 6.43 -9.38 5.34
C TRP A 11 7.57 -9.66 4.36
N GLU A 12 8.22 -10.81 4.48
CA GLU A 12 9.24 -11.25 3.54
C GLU A 12 8.66 -11.42 2.13
N GLN A 13 7.51 -12.08 2.01
CA GLN A 13 6.81 -12.24 0.73
C GLN A 13 6.45 -10.89 0.12
N MET A 14 5.90 -9.97 0.92
CA MET A 14 5.60 -8.60 0.47
C MET A 14 6.86 -7.87 -0.04
N GLY A 15 8.01 -8.14 0.57
CA GLY A 15 9.31 -7.65 0.10
C GLY A 15 9.71 -8.20 -1.27
N VAL A 16 9.48 -9.49 -1.52
CA VAL A 16 9.72 -10.15 -2.82
C VAL A 16 8.79 -9.57 -3.88
N ASP A 17 7.49 -9.50 -3.60
CA ASP A 17 6.48 -8.99 -4.52
C ASP A 17 6.75 -7.53 -4.89
N HIS A 18 7.15 -6.72 -3.91
CA HIS A 18 7.49 -5.32 -4.15
C HIS A 18 8.73 -5.17 -5.05
N LYS A 19 9.75 -6.02 -4.89
CA LYS A 19 10.91 -6.02 -5.78
C LYS A 19 10.50 -6.37 -7.21
N ALA A 20 9.68 -7.42 -7.38
CA ALA A 20 9.16 -7.80 -8.68
C ALA A 20 8.34 -6.66 -9.33
N ALA A 21 7.51 -5.98 -8.55
CA ALA A 21 6.74 -4.83 -9.01
C ALA A 21 7.63 -3.65 -9.44
N ILE A 22 8.71 -3.36 -8.71
CA ILE A 22 9.69 -2.33 -9.12
C ILE A 22 10.35 -2.73 -10.44
N THR A 23 10.83 -3.97 -10.56
CA THR A 23 11.48 -4.43 -11.81
C THR A 23 10.53 -4.33 -13.00
N ALA A 24 9.28 -4.76 -12.86
CA ALA A 24 8.28 -4.65 -13.91
C ALA A 24 7.91 -3.18 -14.22
N HIS A 25 7.89 -2.31 -13.21
CA HIS A 25 7.65 -0.87 -13.38
C HIS A 25 8.79 -0.17 -14.11
N ASP A 26 10.05 -0.44 -13.74
CA ASP A 26 11.21 0.15 -14.40
C ASP A 26 11.30 -0.31 -15.86
N ALA A 27 10.99 -1.59 -16.15
CA ALA A 27 10.90 -2.10 -17.52
C ALA A 27 9.83 -1.39 -18.36
N GLN A 28 8.63 -1.21 -17.79
CA GLN A 28 7.56 -0.45 -18.47
C GLN A 28 7.94 1.01 -18.70
N CYS A 29 8.57 1.66 -17.72
CA CYS A 29 9.04 3.03 -17.87
C CYS A 29 10.11 3.15 -18.95
N ALA A 30 11.02 2.18 -19.07
CA ALA A 30 12.02 2.15 -20.13
C ALA A 30 11.36 2.06 -21.52
N VAL A 31 10.36 1.20 -21.69
CA VAL A 31 9.59 1.10 -22.95
C VAL A 31 8.89 2.42 -23.29
N LEU A 32 8.21 3.05 -22.32
CA LEU A 32 7.53 4.33 -22.51
C LEU A 32 8.52 5.46 -22.88
N LEU A 33 9.70 5.47 -22.26
CA LEU A 33 10.76 6.43 -22.62
C LEU A 33 11.26 6.21 -24.05
N MET A 34 11.42 4.96 -24.49
CA MET A 34 11.79 4.65 -25.88
C MET A 34 10.71 5.06 -26.88
N GLN A 35 9.44 5.05 -26.47
CA GLN A 35 8.31 5.56 -27.26
C GLN A 35 8.19 7.09 -27.23
N GLY A 36 9.08 7.80 -26.54
CA GLY A 36 9.10 9.27 -26.47
C GLY A 36 8.17 9.87 -25.42
N VAL A 37 7.62 9.06 -24.51
CA VAL A 37 6.79 9.54 -23.39
C VAL A 37 7.64 10.42 -22.47
N ALA A 38 7.14 11.62 -22.15
CA ALA A 38 7.82 12.53 -21.25
C ALA A 38 7.91 11.93 -19.83
N LYS A 39 9.06 12.12 -19.16
CA LYS A 39 9.30 11.62 -17.79
C LYS A 39 8.20 11.98 -16.78
N LYS A 40 7.54 13.14 -16.96
CA LYS A 40 6.46 13.64 -16.10
C LYS A 40 5.16 12.82 -16.23
N GLN A 41 5.00 12.07 -17.32
CA GLN A 41 3.83 11.24 -17.59
C GLN A 41 4.07 9.76 -17.31
N LEU A 42 5.27 9.38 -16.85
CA LEU A 42 5.55 7.99 -16.50
C LEU A 42 4.71 7.56 -15.29
N PRO A 43 4.30 6.29 -15.22
CA PRO A 43 3.63 5.74 -14.07
C PRO A 43 4.45 5.98 -12.79
N LYS A 44 3.78 6.26 -11.68
CA LYS A 44 4.46 6.42 -10.37
C LYS A 44 5.03 5.08 -9.92
N LYS A 45 6.20 5.11 -9.26
CA LYS A 45 6.82 3.91 -8.70
C LYS A 45 5.87 3.21 -7.70
N PRO A 46 5.86 1.87 -7.66
CA PRO A 46 5.13 1.12 -6.65
C PRO A 46 5.57 1.56 -5.25
N LYS A 47 4.63 1.71 -4.32
CA LYS A 47 4.95 1.98 -2.91
C LYS A 47 5.13 0.65 -2.18
N LYS A 48 6.15 0.56 -1.32
CA LYS A 48 6.28 -0.59 -0.43
C LYS A 48 5.17 -0.54 0.61
N GLY A 49 4.53 -1.67 0.88
CA GLY A 49 3.57 -1.78 1.99
C GLY A 49 4.26 -1.61 3.35
N ILE A 50 3.46 -1.38 4.39
CA ILE A 50 3.92 -1.27 5.78
C ILE A 50 3.91 -2.66 6.41
N LYS A 51 4.93 -2.99 7.23
CA LYS A 51 4.98 -4.28 7.92
C LYS A 51 3.74 -4.44 8.80
N PRO A 52 2.98 -5.55 8.66
CA PRO A 52 1.86 -5.82 9.54
C PRO A 52 2.36 -5.79 11.00
N LYS A 53 1.71 -4.99 11.84
CA LYS A 53 1.97 -4.98 13.28
C LYS A 53 1.23 -6.17 13.90
N GLU A 54 1.79 -6.75 14.96
CA GLU A 54 1.01 -7.63 15.83
C GLU A 54 -0.13 -6.79 16.41
N VAL A 55 -1.36 -7.09 15.99
CA VAL A 55 -2.55 -6.58 16.68
C VAL A 55 -2.64 -7.41 17.95
N GLU A 56 -2.22 -6.88 19.09
CA GLU A 56 -2.78 -7.35 20.35
C GLU A 56 -4.27 -7.07 20.26
N MET A 57 -5.07 -8.13 20.18
CA MET A 57 -6.52 -8.01 20.27
C MET A 57 -6.86 -7.57 21.70
N SER A 58 -6.68 -6.28 21.98
CA SER A 58 -7.47 -5.60 22.98
C SER A 58 -8.79 -5.30 22.29
N GLU A 59 -9.86 -5.99 22.70
CA GLU A 59 -11.23 -5.66 22.34
C GLU A 59 -11.53 -4.19 22.67
N SER A 60 -11.30 -3.30 21.73
CA SER A 60 -11.85 -1.96 21.77
C SER A 60 -13.06 -1.94 20.85
N LYS A 61 -14.24 -1.87 21.49
CA LYS A 61 -15.58 -1.72 20.93
C LYS A 61 -15.63 -0.87 19.64
N PRO A 62 -16.54 -1.18 18.70
CA PRO A 62 -16.92 -0.20 17.69
C PRO A 62 -17.76 0.89 18.36
N GLU A 63 -17.23 2.11 18.47
CA GLU A 63 -18.08 3.30 18.58
C GLU A 63 -18.61 3.61 17.18
N ILE A 64 -19.87 3.26 16.98
CA ILE A 64 -20.70 3.79 15.91
C ILE A 64 -21.49 4.93 16.56
N GLU A 65 -21.35 6.15 16.05
CA GLU A 65 -22.24 7.33 16.17
C GLU A 65 -21.49 8.51 15.52
N GLY A 66 -22.01 9.25 14.55
CA GLY A 66 -23.32 9.30 13.92
C GLY A 66 -23.27 10.33 12.76
N SER A 67 -24.23 10.19 11.86
CA SER A 67 -24.81 11.14 10.87
C SER A 67 -23.95 12.28 10.31
N ASP A 68 -23.70 12.37 9.00
CA ASP A 68 -24.68 12.64 7.92
C ASP A 68 -25.30 14.04 8.04
N GLU A 69 -24.74 14.95 7.23
CA GLU A 69 -25.33 16.05 6.43
C GLU A 69 -26.34 17.09 7.01
N ASP A 70 -26.30 18.26 6.34
CA ASP A 70 -27.16 19.47 6.42
C ASP A 70 -27.00 20.42 7.63
N ASP A 71 -27.16 21.74 7.56
CA ASP A 71 -27.18 22.81 6.55
C ASP A 71 -27.48 24.11 7.36
N ASP A 72 -27.14 25.26 6.78
CA ASP A 72 -27.78 26.56 6.98
C ASP A 72 -27.33 27.58 8.06
N ASP A 73 -27.43 28.82 7.59
CA ASP A 73 -26.86 30.12 7.89
C ASP A 73 -27.74 30.94 8.87
N GLU A 74 -27.12 31.72 9.78
CA GLU A 74 -27.56 33.09 10.18
C GLU A 74 -26.46 33.80 11.01
#